data_AF-A0A357JCC4-F1
#
_entry.id   AF-A0A357JCC4-F1
#
_cell.length_a   1.000
_cell.length_b   1.000
_cell.length_c   1.000
_cell.angle_alpha   90.00
_cell.angle_beta   90.00
_cell.angle_gamma   90.00
#
_symmetry.space_group_name_H-M   'P 1'
#
loop_
_entity.id
_entity.type
_entity.pdbx_description
1 polymer ?
#
loop_
_entity_poly.entity_id
_entity_poly.type
_entity_poly.pdbx_seq_one_letter_code
_entity_poly.pdbx_strand_id
1 'polypeptide(L)'
;MENNLTEIKEFINQWRIKALNYYRQAIEDYSKRYDEICNNYKCWSEEFKTEIRKLHDEYNQIVRQLSYGYSDRDREERLQKIINREAEAKEKKLIARVNKEVGSIVKALSLKIGVNGELNGTIQGENGICRIETIYAGGYNIQCLHYRVLVHKYE
;
A
#
# COMPACT_ATOMS: atom_id res chain seq x y z
N MET A 1 -28.14 -8.47 8.38
CA MET A 1 -27.30 -7.44 9.05
C MET A 1 -25.84 -7.65 8.63
N GLU A 2 -25.56 -7.67 7.33
CA GLU A 2 -24.23 -7.87 6.77
C GLU A 2 -24.05 -6.81 5.70
N ASN A 3 -23.37 -5.71 6.00
CA ASN A 3 -22.85 -4.82 4.95
C ASN A 3 -21.83 -3.79 5.48
N ASN A 4 -21.77 -3.51 6.79
CA ASN A 4 -20.93 -2.43 7.33
C ASN A 4 -19.40 -2.61 7.16
N LEU A 5 -18.93 -3.82 6.85
CA LEU A 5 -17.52 -4.10 6.56
C LEU A 5 -17.24 -4.19 5.06
N THR A 6 -18.28 -4.23 4.22
CA THR A 6 -18.12 -4.47 2.77
C THR A 6 -17.37 -3.33 2.12
N GLU A 7 -17.68 -2.07 2.46
CA GLU A 7 -17.00 -0.90 1.92
C GLU A 7 -15.56 -0.75 2.45
N ILE A 8 -15.31 -1.15 3.70
CA ILE A 8 -13.95 -1.21 4.26
C ILE A 8 -13.12 -2.26 3.51
N LYS A 9 -13.69 -3.46 3.30
CA LYS A 9 -13.04 -4.53 2.54
C LYS A 9 -12.79 -4.13 1.10
N GLU A 10 -13.75 -3.47 0.46
CA GLU A 10 -13.59 -2.96 -0.90
C GLU A 10 -12.50 -1.88 -0.98
N PHE A 11 -12.43 -0.98 -0.02
CA PHE A 11 -11.37 0.03 0.06
C PHE A 11 -9.98 -0.62 0.20
N ILE A 12 -9.85 -1.60 1.10
CA ILE A 12 -8.61 -2.35 1.29
C ILE A 12 -8.24 -3.12 0.01
N ASN A 13 -9.24 -3.67 -0.69
CA ASN A 13 -9.03 -4.36 -1.97
C ASN A 13 -8.56 -3.38 -3.06
N GLN A 14 -9.13 -2.19 -3.16
CA GLN A 14 -8.66 -1.17 -4.11
C GLN A 14 -7.24 -0.70 -3.78
N TRP A 15 -6.93 -0.48 -2.50
CA TRP A 15 -5.56 -0.19 -2.06
C TRP A 15 -4.61 -1.32 -2.47
N ARG A 16 -5.01 -2.58 -2.24
CA ARG A 16 -4.24 -3.77 -2.60
C ARG A 16 -3.92 -3.82 -4.09
N ILE A 17 -4.91 -3.60 -4.96
CA ILE A 17 -4.73 -3.58 -6.42
C ILE A 17 -3.77 -2.46 -6.83
N LYS A 18 -3.95 -1.25 -6.29
CA LYS A 18 -3.05 -0.11 -6.55
C LYS A 18 -1.63 -0.41 -6.11
N ALA A 19 -1.45 -0.99 -4.92
CA ALA A 19 -0.14 -1.37 -4.40
C ALA A 19 0.54 -2.42 -5.29
N LEU A 20 -0.17 -3.47 -5.71
CA LEU A 20 0.37 -4.48 -6.62
C LEU A 20 0.86 -3.85 -7.92
N ASN A 21 0.05 -3.02 -8.56
CA ASN A 21 0.43 -2.37 -9.81
C ASN A 21 1.65 -1.46 -9.64
N TYR A 22 1.70 -0.69 -8.55
CA TYR A 22 2.87 0.12 -8.20
C TYR A 22 4.15 -0.73 -8.08
N TYR A 23 4.10 -1.80 -7.30
CA TYR A 23 5.28 -2.65 -7.08
C TYR A 23 5.69 -3.41 -8.35
N ARG A 24 4.74 -3.87 -9.17
CA ARG A 24 5.04 -4.49 -10.48
C ARG A 24 5.81 -3.53 -11.38
N GLN A 25 5.31 -2.30 -11.52
CA GLN A 25 5.98 -1.27 -12.32
C GLN A 25 7.37 -0.93 -11.77
N ALA A 26 7.50 -0.79 -10.45
CA ALA A 26 8.78 -0.48 -9.81
C ALA A 26 9.80 -1.63 -9.97
N ILE A 27 9.38 -2.89 -9.91
CA ILE A 27 10.22 -4.07 -10.17
C ILE A 27 10.73 -4.06 -11.61
N GLU A 28 9.84 -3.83 -12.59
CA GLU A 28 10.21 -3.77 -14.00
C GLU A 28 11.19 -2.63 -14.29
N ASP A 29 10.91 -1.44 -13.74
CA ASP A 29 11.75 -0.25 -13.90
C ASP A 29 13.13 -0.44 -13.26
N TYR A 30 13.17 -1.01 -12.06
CA TYR A 30 14.43 -1.38 -11.39
C TYR A 30 15.25 -2.37 -12.23
N SER A 31 14.61 -3.42 -12.77
CA SER A 31 15.29 -4.42 -13.59
C SER A 31 15.89 -3.79 -14.86
N LYS A 32 15.13 -2.93 -15.56
CA LYS A 32 15.62 -2.22 -16.75
C LYS A 32 16.82 -1.34 -16.43
N ARG A 33 16.75 -0.53 -15.39
CA ARG A 33 17.86 0.35 -14.97
C ARG A 33 19.08 -0.45 -14.53
N TYR A 34 18.87 -1.59 -13.87
CA TYR A 34 19.96 -2.49 -13.49
C TYR A 34 20.68 -3.04 -14.73
N ASP A 35 19.93 -3.48 -15.75
CA ASP A 35 20.49 -3.98 -17.01
C ASP A 35 21.23 -2.86 -17.77
N GLU A 36 20.69 -1.64 -17.80
CA GLU A 36 21.37 -0.47 -18.38
C GLU A 36 22.72 -0.20 -17.70
N ILE A 37 22.78 -0.26 -16.36
CA ILE A 37 24.04 -0.09 -15.63
C ILE A 37 25.02 -1.23 -15.96
N CYS A 38 24.55 -2.47 -16.04
CA CYS A 38 25.38 -3.61 -16.42
C CYS A 38 25.96 -3.49 -17.83
N ASN A 39 25.21 -2.89 -18.77
CA ASN A 39 25.64 -2.69 -20.15
C ASN A 39 26.57 -1.49 -20.33
N ASN A 40 26.35 -0.42 -19.56
CA ASN A 40 27.06 0.85 -19.75
C ASN A 40 28.38 0.93 -18.97
N TYR A 41 28.54 0.13 -17.91
CA TYR A 41 29.72 0.18 -17.05
C TYR A 41 30.44 -1.15 -17.01
N LYS A 42 31.78 -1.10 -16.96
CA LYS A 42 32.59 -2.29 -16.74
C LYS A 42 32.22 -2.89 -15.39
N CYS A 43 31.87 -4.17 -15.39
CA CYS A 43 31.53 -4.92 -14.18
C CYS A 43 32.61 -4.73 -13.10
N TRP A 44 32.16 -4.45 -11.87
CA TRP A 44 33.00 -4.20 -10.69
C TRP A 44 33.90 -2.94 -10.71
N SER A 45 33.76 -2.06 -11.70
CA SER A 45 34.34 -0.71 -11.64
C SER A 45 33.77 0.11 -10.47
N GLU A 46 34.48 1.16 -10.05
CA GLU A 46 33.98 2.05 -8.99
C GLU A 46 32.74 2.83 -9.45
N GLU A 47 32.69 3.19 -10.74
CA GLU A 47 31.53 3.81 -11.38
C GLU A 47 30.33 2.86 -11.34
N PHE A 48 30.52 1.58 -11.69
CA PHE A 48 29.47 0.55 -11.60
C PHE A 48 28.93 0.43 -10.17
N LYS A 49 29.81 0.31 -9.17
CA LYS A 49 29.40 0.21 -7.76
C LYS A 49 28.63 1.46 -7.30
N THR A 50 29.02 2.63 -7.79
CA THR A 50 28.38 3.90 -7.43
C THR A 50 26.97 3.99 -8.00
N GLU A 51 26.78 3.65 -9.28
CA GLU A 51 25.44 3.67 -9.90
C GLU A 51 24.51 2.60 -9.32
N ILE A 52 25.02 1.40 -9.03
CA ILE A 52 24.23 0.38 -8.33
C ILE A 52 23.79 0.86 -6.94
N ARG A 53 24.67 1.54 -6.19
CA ARG A 53 24.30 2.08 -4.88
C ARG A 53 23.19 3.13 -5.00
N LYS A 54 23.29 4.07 -5.93
CA LYS A 54 22.23 5.07 -6.20
C LYS A 54 20.90 4.38 -6.54
N LEU A 55 20.93 3.42 -7.45
CA LEU A 55 19.76 2.62 -7.79
C LEU A 55 19.18 1.93 -6.55
N HIS A 56 20.03 1.37 -5.69
CA HIS A 56 19.57 0.70 -4.47
C HIS A 56 18.94 1.64 -3.44
N ASP A 57 19.43 2.87 -3.35
CA ASP A 57 18.92 3.90 -2.45
C ASP A 57 17.58 4.48 -2.95
N GLU A 58 17.37 4.50 -4.27
CA GLU A 58 16.14 5.01 -4.89
C GLU A 58 14.93 4.08 -4.72
N TYR A 59 15.13 2.76 -4.65
CA TYR A 59 14.04 1.78 -4.54
C TYR A 59 14.02 1.08 -3.19
N ASN A 60 12.80 0.83 -2.70
CA ASN A 60 12.61 0.11 -1.46
C ASN A 60 13.13 -1.34 -1.53
N GLN A 61 13.34 -1.93 -0.36
CA GLN A 61 13.90 -3.27 -0.23
C GLN A 61 13.04 -4.36 -0.89
N ILE A 62 11.71 -4.21 -0.94
CA ILE A 62 10.81 -5.19 -1.56
C ILE A 62 11.08 -5.26 -3.07
N VAL A 63 11.17 -4.12 -3.74
CA VAL A 63 11.48 -4.03 -5.16
C VAL A 63 12.82 -4.71 -5.44
N ARG A 64 13.88 -4.31 -4.71
CA ARG A 64 15.21 -4.90 -4.86
C ARG A 64 15.20 -6.42 -4.72
N GLN A 65 14.60 -6.94 -3.65
CA GLN A 65 14.56 -8.37 -3.38
C GLN A 65 13.80 -9.15 -4.45
N LEU A 66 12.70 -8.58 -4.96
CA LEU A 66 11.86 -9.25 -5.95
C LEU A 66 12.43 -9.15 -7.36
N SER A 67 13.27 -8.16 -7.65
CA SER A 67 13.94 -8.02 -8.95
C SER A 67 15.09 -9.02 -9.18
N TYR A 68 15.59 -9.71 -8.14
CA TYR A 68 16.72 -10.63 -8.27
C TYR A 68 16.31 -12.11 -8.16
N GLY A 69 16.73 -12.92 -9.14
CA GLY A 69 16.90 -14.38 -8.96
C GLY A 69 15.63 -15.21 -8.78
N TYR A 70 14.44 -14.66 -9.04
CA TYR A 70 13.17 -15.39 -9.01
C TYR A 70 12.60 -15.56 -10.42
N SER A 71 11.95 -16.70 -10.66
CA SER A 71 11.09 -16.84 -11.83
C SER A 71 9.94 -15.82 -11.77
N ASP A 72 9.39 -15.43 -12.91
CA ASP A 72 8.27 -14.48 -12.96
C ASP A 72 7.09 -14.92 -12.10
N ARG A 73 6.83 -16.23 -12.07
CA ARG A 73 5.79 -16.83 -11.23
C ARG A 73 6.09 -16.70 -9.74
N ASP A 74 7.29 -17.08 -9.31
CA ASP A 74 7.67 -17.01 -7.89
C ASP A 74 7.69 -15.56 -7.38
N ARG A 75 8.12 -14.64 -8.24
CA ARG A 75 8.12 -13.20 -7.97
C ARG A 75 6.71 -12.68 -7.73
N GLU A 76 5.77 -13.02 -8.61
CA GLU A 76 4.37 -12.62 -8.50
C GLU A 76 3.70 -13.22 -7.25
N GLU A 77 3.89 -14.51 -6.98
CA GLU A 77 3.33 -15.15 -5.78
C GLU A 77 3.86 -14.52 -4.48
N ARG A 78 5.15 -14.16 -4.44
CA ARG A 78 5.77 -13.46 -3.30
C ARG A 78 5.23 -12.05 -3.14
N LEU A 79 5.15 -11.30 -4.23
CA LEU A 79 4.60 -9.95 -4.22
C LEU A 79 3.16 -9.98 -3.68
N GLN A 80 2.34 -10.87 -4.22
CA GLN A 80 0.95 -11.03 -3.80
C GLN A 80 0.85 -11.35 -2.30
N LYS A 81 1.71 -12.23 -1.79
CA LYS A 81 1.76 -12.60 -0.37
C LYS A 81 2.16 -11.43 0.53
N ILE A 82 3.14 -10.62 0.12
CA ILE A 82 3.57 -9.42 0.87
C ILE A 82 2.42 -8.42 0.94
N ILE A 83 1.83 -8.08 -0.21
CA ILE A 83 0.78 -7.06 -0.27
C ILE A 83 -0.51 -7.54 0.41
N ASN A 84 -0.86 -8.82 0.34
CA ASN A 84 -1.99 -9.38 1.09
C ASN A 84 -1.80 -9.22 2.60
N ARG A 85 -0.61 -9.52 3.13
CA ARG A 85 -0.31 -9.33 4.56
C ARG A 85 -0.38 -7.86 4.98
N GLU A 86 0.11 -6.95 4.14
CA GLU A 86 0.00 -5.52 4.40
C GLU A 86 -1.46 -5.05 4.38
N ALA A 87 -2.26 -5.53 3.42
CA ALA A 87 -3.68 -5.23 3.31
C ALA A 87 -4.44 -5.67 4.57
N GLU A 88 -4.22 -6.90 5.05
CA GLU A 88 -4.83 -7.42 6.28
C GLU A 88 -4.43 -6.60 7.52
N ALA A 89 -3.15 -6.22 7.64
CA ALA A 89 -2.67 -5.40 8.74
C ALA A 89 -3.29 -4.00 8.72
N LYS A 90 -3.44 -3.42 7.52
CA LYS A 90 -4.06 -2.12 7.26
C LYS A 90 -5.56 -2.14 7.60
N GLU A 91 -6.27 -3.18 7.21
CA GLU A 91 -7.68 -3.41 7.57
C GLU A 91 -7.86 -3.46 9.09
N LYS A 92 -7.08 -4.32 9.78
CA LYS A 92 -7.12 -4.44 11.24
C LYS A 92 -6.82 -3.11 11.93
N LYS A 93 -5.84 -2.35 11.44
CA LYS A 93 -5.48 -1.05 12.00
C LYS A 93 -6.57 0.00 11.81
N LEU A 94 -7.25 -0.01 10.65
CA LEU A 94 -8.39 0.87 10.39
C LEU A 94 -9.54 0.55 11.35
N ILE A 95 -9.94 -0.72 11.44
CA ILE A 95 -11.00 -1.16 12.36
C ILE A 95 -10.65 -0.82 13.82
N ALA A 96 -9.42 -1.09 14.25
CA ALA A 96 -8.98 -0.78 15.61
C ALA A 96 -9.05 0.72 15.93
N ARG A 97 -8.70 1.60 14.97
CA ARG A 97 -8.83 3.06 15.13
C ARG A 97 -10.28 3.50 15.24
N VAL A 98 -11.16 2.95 14.41
CA VAL A 98 -12.60 3.24 14.49
C VAL A 98 -13.15 2.79 15.83
N ASN A 99 -12.84 1.54 16.23
CA ASN A 99 -13.32 0.99 17.50
C ASN A 99 -12.86 1.80 18.71
N LYS A 100 -11.66 2.38 18.65
CA LYS A 100 -11.14 3.26 19.70
C LYS A 100 -12.02 4.50 19.91
N GLU A 101 -12.59 5.05 18.85
CA GLU A 101 -13.34 6.31 18.90
C GLU A 101 -14.84 6.09 19.15
N VAL A 102 -15.45 5.05 18.56
CA VAL A 102 -16.91 4.82 18.64
C VAL A 102 -17.33 3.53 19.35
N GLY A 103 -16.40 2.75 19.90
CA GLY A 103 -16.72 1.42 20.45
C GLY A 103 -16.99 0.39 19.35
N SER A 104 -17.81 -0.63 19.61
CA SER A 104 -18.12 -1.62 18.57
C SER A 104 -18.88 -0.96 17.42
N ILE A 105 -18.48 -1.24 16.18
CA ILE A 105 -19.15 -0.69 14.98
C ILE A 105 -20.55 -1.27 14.88
N VAL A 106 -21.57 -0.41 14.98
CA VAL A 106 -22.99 -0.78 14.86
C VAL A 106 -23.46 -0.60 13.43
N LYS A 107 -23.12 0.53 12.79
CA LYS A 107 -23.61 0.87 11.44
C LYS A 107 -22.65 1.78 10.67
N ALA A 108 -22.42 1.48 9.40
CA ALA A 108 -21.84 2.42 8.46
C ALA A 108 -22.98 3.27 7.87
N LEU A 109 -22.98 4.59 8.11
CA LEU A 109 -24.09 5.47 7.70
C LEU A 109 -23.91 6.04 6.29
N SER A 110 -22.67 6.33 5.89
CA SER A 110 -22.36 6.92 4.59
C SER A 110 -20.92 6.66 4.15
N LEU A 111 -20.41 5.45 4.42
CA LEU A 111 -19.06 5.07 4.02
C LEU A 111 -19.01 4.85 2.51
N LYS A 112 -18.19 5.64 1.80
CA LYS A 112 -18.05 5.56 0.35
C LYS A 112 -16.60 5.72 -0.05
N ILE A 113 -16.23 5.08 -1.14
CA ILE A 113 -14.93 5.27 -1.77
C ILE A 113 -15.09 6.36 -2.83
N GLY A 114 -14.38 7.48 -2.66
CA GLY A 114 -14.35 8.57 -3.63
C GLY A 114 -13.67 8.16 -4.93
N VAL A 115 -13.83 8.94 -5.99
CA VAL A 115 -13.22 8.68 -7.31
C VAL A 115 -11.68 8.69 -7.25
N ASN A 116 -11.11 9.43 -6.29
CA ASN A 116 -9.69 9.44 -5.96
C ASN A 116 -9.24 8.15 -5.20
N GLY A 117 -10.16 7.26 -4.85
CA GLY A 117 -9.95 6.01 -4.13
C GLY A 117 -9.99 6.13 -2.62
N GLU A 118 -10.22 7.33 -2.07
CA GLU A 118 -10.27 7.61 -0.64
C GLU A 118 -11.55 7.07 0.00
N LEU A 119 -11.43 6.40 1.15
CA LEU A 119 -12.55 6.03 1.99
C LEU A 119 -12.97 7.21 2.87
N ASN A 120 -14.13 7.77 2.55
CA ASN A 120 -14.71 8.89 3.27
C ASN A 120 -16.13 8.54 3.73
N GLY A 121 -16.50 8.94 4.93
CA GLY A 121 -17.87 8.77 5.39
C GLY A 121 -18.02 8.74 6.89
N THR A 122 -19.16 8.25 7.34
CA THR A 122 -19.55 8.28 8.75
C THR A 122 -19.85 6.87 9.25
N ILE A 123 -19.26 6.51 10.39
CA ILE A 123 -19.49 5.26 11.10
C ILE A 123 -20.12 5.56 12.46
N GLN A 124 -21.20 4.85 12.77
CA GLN A 124 -21.84 4.83 14.07
C GLN A 124 -21.41 3.58 14.83
N GLY A 125 -20.87 3.77 16.03
CA GLY A 125 -20.63 2.72 16.99
C GLY A 125 -21.52 2.87 18.23
N GLU A 126 -21.29 1.99 19.21
CA GLU A 126 -22.02 1.98 20.48
C GLU A 126 -21.90 3.30 21.26
N ASN A 127 -20.73 3.94 21.17
CA ASN A 127 -20.38 5.11 21.98
C ASN A 127 -20.52 6.45 21.24
N GLY A 128 -21.04 6.44 20.01
CA GLY A 128 -21.26 7.65 19.22
C GLY A 128 -20.97 7.48 17.73
N ILE A 129 -20.80 8.62 17.05
CA ILE A 129 -20.62 8.69 15.60
C ILE A 129 -19.26 9.31 15.30
N CYS A 130 -18.52 8.73 14.35
CA CYS A 130 -17.29 9.31 13.84
C CYS A 130 -17.30 9.45 12.32
N ARG A 131 -16.66 10.49 11.83
CA ARG A 131 -16.33 10.69 10.42
C ARG A 131 -14.94 10.13 10.15
N ILE A 132 -14.82 9.29 9.13
CA ILE A 132 -13.56 8.74 8.63
C ILE A 132 -13.23 9.46 7.35
N GLU A 133 -11.98 9.89 7.24
CA GLU A 133 -11.39 10.36 5.99
C GLU A 133 -10.05 9.68 5.80
N THR A 134 -9.83 9.09 4.62
CA THR A 134 -8.53 8.54 4.27
C THR A 134 -7.86 9.38 3.20
N ILE A 135 -6.59 9.72 3.39
CA ILE A 135 -5.81 10.46 2.39
C ILE A 135 -4.71 9.52 1.91
N TYR A 136 -4.64 9.24 0.60
CA TYR A 136 -3.50 8.49 0.04
C TYR A 136 -2.24 9.33 0.15
N ALA A 137 -1.15 8.71 0.64
CA ALA A 137 0.15 9.34 0.77
C ALA A 137 1.23 8.33 0.34
N GLY A 138 2.16 8.77 -0.50
CA GLY A 138 3.20 7.92 -1.10
C GLY A 138 2.85 7.47 -2.53
N GLY A 139 3.76 6.72 -3.16
CA GLY A 139 3.66 6.33 -4.58
C GLY A 139 4.69 7.00 -5.50
N TYR A 140 5.72 7.65 -4.96
CA TYR A 140 6.88 8.13 -5.71
C TYR A 140 8.16 7.55 -5.09
N ASN A 141 8.84 6.69 -5.85
CA ASN A 141 10.13 6.00 -5.71
C ASN A 141 10.56 5.44 -4.32
N ILE A 142 10.48 6.21 -3.23
CA ILE A 142 11.04 5.84 -1.91
C ILE A 142 9.97 5.40 -0.89
N GLN A 143 8.72 5.87 -1.01
CA GLN A 143 7.69 5.63 0.01
C GLN A 143 6.66 4.58 -0.41
N CYS A 144 6.48 3.57 0.45
CA CYS A 144 5.38 2.60 0.35
C CYS A 144 4.03 3.32 0.19
N LEU A 145 3.11 2.77 -0.61
CA LEU A 145 1.77 3.32 -0.76
C LEU A 145 1.02 3.24 0.59
N HIS A 146 0.85 4.37 1.27
CA HIS A 146 0.14 4.44 2.54
C HIS A 146 -1.13 5.28 2.40
N TYR A 147 -2.01 5.15 3.39
CA TYR A 147 -3.13 6.06 3.56
C TYR A 147 -3.14 6.51 5.02
N ARG A 148 -3.42 7.79 5.24
CA ARG A 148 -3.63 8.35 6.57
C ARG A 148 -5.11 8.32 6.87
N VAL A 149 -5.50 7.82 8.03
CA VAL A 149 -6.89 7.84 8.51
C VAL A 149 -7.04 9.00 9.50
N LEU A 150 -7.95 9.92 9.19
CA LEU A 150 -8.45 10.94 10.10
C LEU A 150 -9.80 10.49 10.64
N VAL A 151 -9.98 10.56 11.96
CA VAL A 151 -11.23 10.22 12.62
C VAL A 151 -11.68 11.42 13.42
N HIS A 152 -12.86 11.95 13.07
CA HIS A 152 -13.47 13.08 13.77
C HIS A 152 -14.70 12.60 14.50
N LYS A 153 -14.72 12.71 15.83
CA LYS A 153 -15.90 12.41 16.63
C LYS A 153 -16.92 13.54 16.44
N TYR A 154 -18.17 13.19 16.19
CA TYR A 154 -19.26 14.15 16.37
C TYR A 154 -19.60 14.21 17.86
N GLU A 155 -19.47 15.39 18.45
CA GLU A 155 -20.02 15.70 19.78
C GLU A 155 -21.55 15.72 19.76
#